data_AF-A0A941KZ49-F1
#
_entry.id   AF-A0A941KZ49-F1
#
_cell.length_a   1.000
_cell.length_b   1.000
_cell.length_c   1.000
_cell.angle_alpha   90.00
_cell.angle_beta   90.00
_cell.angle_gamma   90.00
#
_symmetry.space_group_name_H-M   'P 1'
#
loop_
_entity.id
_entity.type
_entity.pdbx_description
1 polymer ?
#
loop_
_entity_poly.entity_id
_entity_poly.type
_entity_poly.pdbx_seq_one_letter_code
_entity_poly.pdbx_strand_id
1 'polypeptide(L)'
;MKLSVPLPGWLKAQEESPIDGVIEPVEMVKPALALFCMVCLVVVSSLLVIWSAHQYRILFNQQQELVQQWDELQVEWGQLLLEQGTLAANNRVESVAIKRLGMRIPEQVEVIRDER
;
A
#
# COMPACT_ATOMS: atom_id res chain seq x y z
N MET A 1 -65.49 41.57 -45.37
CA MET A 1 -64.80 40.37 -45.88
C MET A 1 -64.07 39.73 -44.68
N LYS A 2 -64.71 38.75 -44.01
CA LYS A 2 -64.16 38.08 -42.81
C LYS A 2 -63.30 36.92 -43.30
N LEU A 3 -61.99 36.99 -43.09
CA LEU A 3 -61.07 35.91 -43.42
C LEU A 3 -61.16 34.84 -42.31
N SER A 4 -61.95 33.79 -42.55
CA SER A 4 -62.08 32.63 -41.65
C SER A 4 -60.97 31.63 -41.91
N VAL A 5 -59.73 31.98 -41.56
CA VAL A 5 -58.58 31.08 -41.68
C VAL A 5 -58.44 30.33 -40.34
N PRO A 6 -58.42 28.98 -40.34
CA PRO A 6 -58.16 28.23 -39.12
C PRO A 6 -56.70 28.45 -38.72
N LEU A 7 -56.49 29.17 -37.62
CA LEU A 7 -55.17 29.37 -37.05
C LEU A 7 -54.61 28.02 -36.56
N PRO A 8 -53.34 27.69 -36.85
CA PRO A 8 -52.69 26.47 -36.38
C PRO A 8 -52.71 26.36 -34.85
N GLY A 9 -52.82 25.15 -34.31
CA GLY A 9 -52.95 24.89 -32.87
C GLY A 9 -51.78 25.40 -32.00
N TRP A 10 -50.65 25.79 -32.59
CA TRP A 10 -49.52 26.41 -31.90
C TRP A 10 -49.72 27.91 -31.61
N LEU A 11 -50.73 28.57 -32.19
CA LEU A 11 -51.04 29.99 -31.99
C LEU A 11 -52.21 30.23 -31.03
N LYS A 12 -52.75 29.17 -30.40
CA LYS A 12 -53.53 29.36 -29.18
C LYS A 12 -52.58 30.01 -28.19
N ALA A 13 -52.91 31.23 -27.77
CA ALA A 13 -52.19 31.94 -26.72
C ALA A 13 -51.86 30.93 -25.64
N GLN A 14 -50.57 30.77 -25.36
CA GLN A 14 -50.10 30.03 -24.22
C GLN A 14 -50.74 30.73 -23.03
N GLU A 15 -51.89 30.19 -22.60
CA GLU A 15 -52.64 30.68 -21.47
C GLU A 15 -51.67 30.62 -20.32
N GLU A 16 -51.31 31.83 -19.96
CA GLU A 16 -50.16 32.24 -19.18
C GLU A 16 -50.12 31.30 -17.99
N SER A 17 -49.04 30.50 -17.86
CA SER A 17 -48.88 29.70 -16.66
C SER A 17 -49.01 30.70 -15.52
N PRO A 18 -49.97 30.54 -14.60
CA PRO A 18 -50.02 31.41 -13.45
C PRO A 18 -48.63 31.36 -12.86
N ILE A 19 -48.00 32.52 -12.74
CA ILE A 19 -46.83 32.69 -11.89
C ILE A 19 -47.35 32.61 -10.44
N ASP A 20 -48.00 31.49 -10.11
CA ASP A 20 -48.34 31.03 -8.77
C ASP A 20 -47.12 30.33 -8.15
N GLY A 21 -45.96 30.41 -8.82
CA GLY A 21 -44.64 30.19 -8.26
C GLY A 21 -44.14 31.44 -7.54
N VAL A 22 -44.94 32.07 -6.68
CA VAL A 22 -44.34 32.64 -5.48
C VAL A 22 -43.75 31.42 -4.78
N ILE A 23 -42.44 31.25 -4.90
CA ILE A 23 -41.72 30.25 -4.13
C ILE A 23 -42.03 30.57 -2.68
N GLU A 24 -43.00 29.87 -2.10
CA GLU A 24 -43.22 29.89 -0.67
C GLU A 24 -41.85 29.60 -0.06
N PRO A 25 -41.30 30.47 0.81
CA PRO A 25 -39.90 30.37 1.26
C PRO A 25 -39.58 29.01 1.89
N VAL A 26 -40.60 28.25 2.28
CA VAL A 26 -40.52 26.88 2.80
C VAL A 26 -40.14 25.83 1.75
N GLU A 27 -40.46 26.02 0.46
CA GLU A 27 -40.19 25.04 -0.62
C GLU A 27 -38.70 24.97 -0.98
N MET A 28 -37.94 26.07 -0.76
CA MET A 28 -36.47 26.10 -0.95
C MET A 28 -35.70 25.40 0.16
N VAL A 29 -36.32 25.10 1.30
CA VAL A 29 -35.63 24.49 2.45
C VAL A 29 -35.22 23.04 2.15
N LYS A 30 -36.05 22.29 1.42
CA LYS A 30 -35.78 20.88 1.06
C LYS A 30 -34.52 20.71 0.20
N PRO A 31 -34.37 21.40 -0.96
CA PRO A 31 -33.15 21.30 -1.76
C PRO A 31 -31.94 21.92 -1.06
N ALA A 32 -32.11 22.99 -0.27
CA ALA A 32 -31.03 23.60 0.49
C ALA A 32 -30.47 22.65 1.57
N LEU A 33 -31.34 21.95 2.31
CA LEU A 33 -30.94 20.94 3.28
C LEU A 33 -30.24 19.76 2.60
N ALA A 34 -30.76 19.29 1.46
CA ALA A 34 -30.12 18.22 0.70
C ALA A 34 -28.70 18.61 0.24
N LEU A 35 -28.53 19.84 -0.27
CA LEU A 35 -27.22 20.36 -0.67
C LEU A 35 -26.28 20.48 0.55
N PHE A 36 -26.77 21.01 1.67
CA PHE A 36 -25.99 21.11 2.90
C PHE A 36 -25.53 19.73 3.39
N CYS A 37 -26.42 18.74 3.44
CA CYS A 37 -26.07 17.38 3.78
C CYS A 37 -25.02 16.79 2.83
N MET A 38 -25.13 17.04 1.53
CA MET A 38 -24.15 16.57 0.55
C MET A 38 -22.77 17.20 0.78
N VAL A 39 -22.72 18.52 1.04
CA VAL A 39 -21.48 19.21 1.39
C VAL A 39 -20.88 18.64 2.67
N CYS A 40 -21.68 18.44 3.72
CA CYS A 40 -21.23 17.82 4.96
C CYS A 40 -20.66 16.42 4.73
N LEU A 41 -21.32 15.59 3.92
CA LEU A 41 -20.82 14.25 3.59
C LEU A 41 -19.47 14.30 2.87
N VAL A 42 -19.30 15.22 1.92
CA VAL A 42 -18.02 15.39 1.21
C VAL A 42 -16.92 15.86 2.16
N VAL A 43 -17.22 16.82 3.05
CA VAL A 43 -16.26 17.30 4.05
C VAL A 43 -15.85 16.16 4.98
N VAL A 44 -16.81 15.41 5.53
CA VAL A 44 -16.53 14.26 6.40
C VAL A 44 -15.71 13.21 5.64
N SER A 45 -16.06 12.91 4.39
CA SER A 45 -15.28 11.99 3.55
C SER A 45 -13.84 12.45 3.38
N SER A 46 -13.63 13.73 3.06
CA SER A 46 -12.28 14.29 2.89
C SER A 46 -11.44 14.19 4.18
N LEU A 47 -12.05 14.45 5.33
CA LEU A 47 -11.38 14.34 6.64
C LEU A 47 -11.03 12.90 6.96
N LEU A 48 -11.93 11.95 6.67
CA LEU A 48 -11.68 10.52 6.85
C LEU A 48 -10.51 10.02 5.99
N VAL A 49 -10.42 10.48 4.74
CA VAL A 49 -9.30 10.13 3.85
C VAL A 49 -7.98 10.66 4.41
N ILE A 50 -7.94 11.92 4.86
CA ILE A 50 -6.75 12.52 5.48
C ILE A 50 -6.35 11.75 6.74
N TRP A 51 -7.33 11.42 7.59
CA TRP A 51 -7.10 10.64 8.80
C TRP A 51 -6.52 9.26 8.49
N SER A 52 -7.08 8.56 7.51
CA SER A 52 -6.57 7.26 7.06
C SER A 52 -5.13 7.36 6.57
N ALA A 53 -4.80 8.38 5.77
CA ALA A 53 -3.44 8.61 5.31
C ALA A 53 -2.47 8.91 6.46
N HIS A 54 -2.91 9.66 7.47
CA HIS A 54 -2.10 9.95 8.66
C HIS A 54 -1.81 8.67 9.46
N GLN A 55 -2.84 7.85 9.72
CA GLN A 55 -2.68 6.57 10.41
C GLN A 55 -1.77 5.62 9.63
N TYR A 56 -1.93 5.55 8.30
CA TYR A 56 -1.05 4.76 7.44
C TYR A 56 0.42 5.17 7.60
N ARG A 57 0.72 6.48 7.60
CA ARG A 57 2.10 6.97 7.79
C ARG A 57 2.68 6.57 9.15
N ILE A 58 1.90 6.61 10.21
CA ILE A 58 2.35 6.19 11.55
C ILE A 58 2.71 4.69 11.55
N LEU A 59 1.78 3.86 11.06
CA LEU A 59 1.97 2.41 11.03
C LEU A 59 3.13 2.00 10.13
N PHE A 60 3.27 2.68 8.99
CA PHE A 60 4.38 2.48 8.07
C PHE A 60 5.73 2.82 8.71
N ASN A 61 5.80 3.92 9.47
CA ASN A 61 7.03 4.28 10.19
C ASN A 61 7.43 3.22 11.21
N GLN A 62 6.46 2.67 11.96
CA GLN A 62 6.72 1.59 12.92
C GLN A 62 7.23 0.33 12.20
N GLN A 63 6.60 -0.04 11.09
CA GLN A 63 7.07 -1.16 10.27
C GLN A 63 8.50 -0.91 9.78
N GLN A 64 8.80 0.28 9.31
CA GLN A 64 10.11 0.64 8.79
C GLN A 64 11.20 0.57 9.88
N GLU A 65 10.88 0.96 11.11
CA GLU A 65 11.80 0.82 12.25
C GLU A 65 12.15 -0.65 12.52
N LEU A 66 11.16 -1.55 12.54
CA LEU A 66 11.40 -2.97 12.71
C LEU A 66 12.23 -3.57 11.55
N VAL A 67 11.96 -3.14 10.32
CA VAL A 67 12.73 -3.56 9.14
C VAL A 67 14.18 -3.11 9.26
N GLN A 68 14.42 -1.87 9.70
CA GLN A 68 15.78 -1.36 9.91
C GLN A 68 16.55 -2.16 10.97
N GLN A 69 15.90 -2.52 12.08
CA GLN A 69 16.50 -3.37 13.11
C GLN A 69 16.84 -4.76 12.57
N TRP A 70 15.95 -5.32 11.75
CA TRP A 70 16.20 -6.62 11.12
C TRP A 70 17.35 -6.57 10.12
N ASP A 71 17.42 -5.52 9.30
CA ASP A 71 18.53 -5.32 8.36
C ASP A 71 19.88 -5.19 9.09
N GLU A 72 19.94 -4.45 10.19
CA GLU A 72 21.14 -4.34 11.03
C GLU A 72 21.58 -5.69 11.56
N LEU A 73 20.66 -6.48 12.11
CA LEU A 73 20.95 -7.82 12.62
C LEU A 73 21.41 -8.77 11.50
N GLN A 74 20.86 -8.63 10.29
CA GLN A 74 21.26 -9.44 9.14
C GLN A 74 22.69 -9.11 8.70
N VAL A 75 23.11 -7.85 8.79
CA VAL A 75 24.50 -7.44 8.54
C VAL A 75 25.44 -8.08 9.57
N GLU A 76 25.13 -7.98 10.86
CA GLU A 76 25.92 -8.61 11.92
C GLU A 76 26.03 -10.12 11.74
N TRP A 77 24.91 -10.77 11.44
CA TRP A 77 24.89 -12.22 11.18
C TRP A 77 25.75 -12.60 9.99
N GLY A 78 25.73 -11.80 8.91
CA GLY A 78 26.61 -11.99 7.76
C GLY A 78 28.09 -11.87 8.13
N GLN A 79 28.45 -10.90 8.96
CA GLN A 79 29.82 -10.74 9.47
C GLN A 79 30.24 -11.97 10.30
N LEU A 80 29.41 -12.41 11.23
CA LEU A 80 29.66 -13.60 12.05
C LEU A 80 29.78 -14.88 11.21
N LEU A 81 29.01 -14.98 10.12
CA LEU A 81 29.08 -16.12 9.21
C LEU A 81 30.41 -16.13 8.43
N LEU A 82 30.90 -14.96 8.02
CA LEU A 82 32.23 -14.83 7.40
C LEU A 82 33.35 -15.17 8.38
N GLU A 83 33.26 -14.70 9.62
CA GLU A 83 34.19 -15.08 10.70
C GLU A 83 34.21 -16.60 10.92
N GLN A 84 33.03 -17.23 11.02
CA GLN A 84 32.93 -18.68 11.16
C GLN A 84 33.46 -19.42 9.94
N GLY A 85 33.16 -18.94 8.72
CA GLY A 85 33.65 -19.50 7.48
C GLY A 85 35.18 -19.52 7.44
N THR A 86 35.84 -18.41 7.80
CA THR A 86 37.31 -18.35 7.85
C THR A 86 37.92 -19.27 8.92
N LEU A 87 37.27 -19.41 10.08
CA LEU A 87 37.72 -20.30 11.17
C LEU A 87 37.45 -21.78 10.91
N ALA A 88 36.40 -22.09 10.15
CA ALA A 88 36.02 -23.45 9.77
C ALA A 88 36.78 -23.96 8.54
N ALA A 89 37.21 -23.06 7.65
CA ALA A 89 37.57 -23.41 6.27
C ALA A 89 38.71 -24.41 6.10
N ASN A 90 39.76 -24.47 6.93
CA ASN A 90 40.80 -25.53 6.79
C ASN A 90 41.79 -25.54 7.95
N ASN A 91 42.30 -24.37 8.36
CA ASN A 91 43.45 -24.30 9.28
C ASN A 91 43.21 -24.90 10.67
N ARG A 92 42.00 -24.75 11.24
CA ARG A 92 41.73 -25.30 12.58
C ARG A 92 41.46 -26.80 12.56
N VAL A 93 40.74 -27.29 11.56
CA VAL A 93 40.51 -28.73 11.39
C VAL A 93 41.82 -29.45 11.11
N GLU A 94 42.65 -28.90 10.21
CA GLU A 94 43.98 -29.42 9.89
C GLU A 94 44.93 -29.39 11.11
N SER A 95 44.99 -28.26 11.83
CA SER A 95 45.79 -28.15 13.07
C SER A 95 45.36 -29.15 14.14
N VAL A 96 44.05 -29.35 14.32
CA VAL A 96 43.52 -30.33 15.29
C VAL A 96 43.79 -31.76 14.81
N ALA A 97 43.65 -32.05 13.51
CA ALA A 97 43.97 -33.35 12.92
C ALA A 97 45.45 -33.70 13.08
N ILE A 98 46.35 -32.75 12.82
CA ILE A 98 47.79 -32.94 12.99
C ILE A 98 48.16 -33.07 14.47
N LYS A 99 47.67 -32.16 15.34
CA LYS A 99 48.11 -32.10 16.75
C LYS A 99 47.44 -33.11 17.66
N ARG A 100 46.15 -33.41 17.48
CA ARG A 100 45.40 -34.32 18.36
C ARG A 100 45.27 -35.73 17.80
N LEU A 101 45.17 -35.86 16.48
CA LEU A 101 45.01 -37.16 15.81
C LEU A 101 46.33 -37.65 15.18
N GLY A 102 47.40 -36.86 15.25
CA GLY A 102 48.73 -37.24 14.74
C GLY A 102 48.77 -37.40 13.21
N MET A 103 47.77 -36.89 12.49
CA MET A 103 47.70 -37.01 11.04
C MET A 103 48.86 -36.25 10.39
N ARG A 104 49.39 -36.81 9.30
CA ARG A 104 50.45 -36.20 8.49
C ARG A 104 49.97 -36.18 7.05
N ILE A 105 50.32 -35.15 6.30
CA ILE A 105 49.96 -35.03 4.89
C ILE A 105 50.83 -36.04 4.12
N PRO A 106 50.25 -37.03 3.43
CA PRO A 106 51.01 -38.02 2.69
C PRO A 106 51.64 -37.38 1.44
N GLU A 107 52.94 -37.61 1.22
CA GLU A 107 53.68 -37.04 0.08
C GLU A 107 53.40 -37.76 -1.25
N GLN A 108 52.91 -39.00 -1.21
CA GLN A 108 52.55 -39.79 -2.39
C GLN A 108 51.27 -40.56 -2.07
N VAL A 109 50.23 -40.34 -2.88
CA VAL A 109 48.94 -41.02 -2.73
C VAL A 109 49.10 -42.48 -3.14
N GLU A 110 49.41 -43.35 -2.19
CA GLU A 110 49.39 -44.79 -2.40
C GLU A 110 47.94 -45.30 -2.26
N VAL A 111 47.28 -45.45 -3.41
CA VAL A 111 45.94 -46.04 -3.48
C VAL A 111 46.07 -47.55 -3.31
N ILE A 112 45.79 -48.04 -2.10
CA ILE A 112 45.65 -49.47 -1.85
C ILE A 112 44.31 -49.90 -2.45
N ARG A 113 44.34 -50.42 -3.66
CA ARG A 113 43.17 -51.03 -4.30
C ARG A 113 42.98 -52.43 -3.73
N ASP A 114 42.01 -52.58 -2.83
CA ASP A 114 41.61 -53.90 -2.33
C ASP A 114 40.76 -54.59 -3.39
N GLU A 115 41.36 -55.54 -4.12
CA GLU A 115 40.66 -56.41 -5.06
C GLU A 115 40.28 -57.69 -4.32
N ARG A 116 39.05 -57.74 -3.81
CA ARG A 116 38.36 -58.98 -3.44
C ARG A 116 37.17 -59.23 -4.35
#